data_AF-A0A1E4UT54-F1
#
_entry.id   AF-A0A1E4UT54-F1
#
_cell.length_a   1.000
_cell.length_b   1.000
_cell.length_c   1.000
_cell.angle_alpha   90.00
_cell.angle_beta   90.00
_cell.angle_gamma   90.00
#
_symmetry.space_group_name_H-M   'P 1'
#
loop_
_entity.id
_entity.type
_entity.pdbx_description
1 polymer ?
#
loop_
_entity_poly.entity_id
_entity_poly.type
_entity_poly.pdbx_seq_one_letter_code
_entity_poly.pdbx_strand_id
1 'polypeptide(L)'
;MLLAVAANLLLVALVVGLIAWIWFQPDLRKDFVSSATEAETVAASNGVLLSDMLAEVSGQSMAPFNQALDQGFQLASSIEGVVDANYSAWKAQHQPEIDALIATRDDLEFKLQDLKSKLDRAHKVVTSLHAHKRQSDSREDKFTTLQVTVQHLKEELVHLQSHREQSLSEAAELRRQLKHNKQLVQEQLDSHGREIEEQNRLQALLREEAELLRVQLERERDILSRTLIEKDFIEGAFLETDAATDQLLQFKSDYEELQKAHRLLQLKTSHPST
;
A
#
# COMPACT_ATOMS: atom_id res chain seq x y z
N MET A 1 11.14 16.63 14.03
CA MET A 1 9.85 16.85 14.72
C MET A 1 8.78 17.51 13.84
N LEU A 2 9.12 18.51 13.01
CA LEU A 2 8.15 19.17 12.12
C LEU A 2 7.46 18.22 11.11
N LEU A 3 8.15 17.21 10.59
CA LEU A 3 7.58 16.24 9.64
C LEU A 3 6.47 15.36 10.26
N ALA A 4 6.61 14.98 11.53
CA ALA A 4 5.63 14.16 12.24
C ALA A 4 4.34 14.93 12.54
N VAL A 5 4.47 16.23 12.81
CA VAL A 5 3.32 17.12 13.04
C VAL A 5 2.54 17.33 11.73
N ALA A 6 3.23 17.50 10.59
CA ALA A 6 2.59 17.63 9.29
C ALA A 6 1.83 16.35 8.87
N ALA A 7 2.41 15.17 9.12
CA ALA A 7 1.76 13.89 8.82
C ALA A 7 0.49 13.68 9.65
N ASN A 8 0.50 14.03 10.94
CA ASN A 8 -0.68 13.94 11.80
C ASN A 8 -1.77 14.93 11.38
N LEU A 9 -1.42 16.15 10.97
CA LEU A 9 -2.40 17.12 10.48
C LEU A 9 -3.09 16.64 9.19
N LEU A 10 -2.36 16.01 8.28
CA LEU A 10 -2.92 15.43 7.05
C LEU A 10 -3.89 14.28 7.36
N LEU A 11 -3.54 13.42 8.33
CA LEU A 11 -4.40 12.30 8.72
C LEU A 11 -5.70 12.78 9.36
N VAL A 12 -5.62 13.80 10.23
CA VAL A 12 -6.82 14.42 10.83
C VAL A 12 -7.69 15.08 9.76
N ALA A 13 -7.10 15.81 8.81
CA ALA A 13 -7.84 16.43 7.72
C ALA A 13 -8.56 15.38 6.83
N LEU A 14 -7.92 14.25 6.58
CA LEU A 14 -8.49 13.16 5.79
C LEU A 14 -9.67 12.50 6.52
N VAL A 15 -9.53 12.23 7.82
CA VAL A 15 -10.60 11.66 8.66
C VAL A 15 -11.79 12.62 8.75
N VAL A 16 -11.55 13.91 8.95
CA VAL A 16 -12.62 14.93 8.98
C VAL A 16 -13.32 15.05 7.62
N GLY A 17 -12.55 15.02 6.52
CA GLY A 17 -13.11 15.01 5.16
C GLY A 17 -13.99 13.79 4.88
N LEU A 18 -13.59 12.62 5.37
CA LEU A 18 -14.34 11.37 5.19
C LEU A 18 -15.65 11.36 6.02
N ILE A 19 -15.60 11.89 7.24
CA ILE A 19 -16.79 12.05 8.10
C ILE A 19 -17.74 13.08 7.50
N ALA A 20 -17.23 14.20 6.99
CA ALA A 20 -18.03 15.20 6.29
C ALA A 20 -18.67 14.64 5.01
N TRP A 21 -17.94 13.82 4.26
CA TRP A 21 -18.46 13.18 3.04
C TRP A 21 -19.58 12.17 3.33
N ILE A 22 -19.46 11.40 4.42
CA ILE A 22 -20.50 10.47 4.88
C ILE A 22 -21.75 11.22 5.37
N TRP A 23 -21.58 12.35 6.06
CA TRP A 23 -22.70 13.17 6.54
C TRP A 23 -23.35 14.03 5.44
N PHE A 24 -22.61 14.37 4.38
CA PHE A 24 -23.07 15.20 3.27
C PHE A 24 -23.59 14.37 2.08
N GLN A 25 -24.06 13.15 2.30
CA GLN A 25 -24.96 12.47 1.34
C GLN A 25 -26.42 12.72 1.72
N PRO A 26 -27.06 13.82 1.28
CA PRO A 26 -28.50 13.91 1.29
C PRO A 26 -29.08 13.11 0.11
N ASP A 27 -30.06 12.27 0.41
CA ASP A 27 -31.21 11.94 -0.44
C ASP A 27 -31.11 11.08 -1.71
N LEU A 28 -30.01 10.36 -1.98
CA LEU A 28 -30.03 9.35 -3.08
C LEU A 28 -30.88 8.09 -2.79
N ARG A 29 -31.38 7.91 -1.57
CA ARG A 29 -32.17 6.73 -1.16
C ARG A 29 -33.69 6.92 -1.17
N LYS A 30 -34.21 8.15 -1.14
CA LYS A 30 -35.66 8.38 -1.01
C LYS A 30 -36.41 8.33 -2.35
N ASP A 31 -35.78 8.73 -3.45
CA ASP A 31 -36.45 8.75 -4.77
C ASP A 31 -36.62 7.35 -5.40
N PHE A 32 -35.78 6.38 -5.01
CA PHE A 32 -35.82 5.03 -5.60
C PHE A 32 -36.95 4.16 -5.04
N VAL A 33 -37.31 4.33 -3.77
CA VAL A 33 -38.35 3.51 -3.11
C VAL A 33 -39.75 4.05 -3.40
N SER A 34 -39.93 5.38 -3.48
CA SER A 34 -41.24 5.99 -3.78
C SER A 34 -41.67 5.75 -5.23
N SER A 35 -40.73 5.82 -6.18
CA SER A 35 -41.03 5.63 -7.60
C SER A 35 -41.21 4.18 -8.04
N ALA A 36 -40.74 3.22 -7.24
CA ALA A 36 -40.99 1.79 -7.47
C ALA A 36 -42.37 1.37 -6.93
N THR A 37 -42.73 1.81 -5.73
CA THR A 37 -44.00 1.45 -5.08
C THR A 37 -45.23 2.12 -5.74
N GLU A 38 -45.11 3.36 -6.22
CA GLU A 38 -46.19 4.00 -6.99
C GLU A 38 -46.38 3.38 -8.37
N ALA A 39 -45.32 2.90 -9.02
CA ALA A 39 -45.43 2.29 -10.35
C ALA A 39 -46.05 0.88 -10.29
N GLU A 40 -45.70 0.10 -9.26
CA GLU A 40 -46.20 -1.27 -9.06
C GLU A 40 -47.68 -1.29 -8.67
N THR A 41 -48.13 -0.31 -7.87
CA THR A 41 -49.54 -0.14 -7.49
C THR A 41 -50.41 0.31 -8.66
N VAL A 42 -49.91 1.19 -9.52
CA VAL A 42 -50.61 1.65 -10.74
C VAL A 42 -50.68 0.55 -11.80
N ALA A 43 -49.64 -0.27 -11.97
CA ALA A 43 -49.66 -1.38 -12.92
C ALA A 43 -50.66 -2.48 -12.50
N ALA A 44 -50.70 -2.81 -11.21
CA ALA A 44 -51.64 -3.76 -10.65
C ALA A 44 -53.10 -3.27 -10.73
N SER A 45 -53.36 -1.99 -10.41
CA SER A 45 -54.71 -1.41 -10.52
C SER A 45 -55.21 -1.36 -11.96
N ASN A 46 -54.31 -1.06 -12.90
CA ASN A 46 -54.63 -0.96 -14.33
C ASN A 46 -54.90 -2.33 -14.96
N GLY A 47 -54.21 -3.39 -14.49
CA GLY A 47 -54.46 -4.77 -14.92
C GLY A 47 -55.84 -5.27 -14.50
N VAL A 48 -56.25 -4.99 -13.25
CA VAL A 48 -57.59 -5.34 -12.74
C VAL A 48 -58.68 -4.59 -13.49
N LEU A 49 -58.49 -3.30 -13.77
CA LEU A 49 -59.40 -2.48 -14.58
C LEU A 49 -59.57 -3.02 -16.02
N LEU A 50 -58.48 -3.44 -16.66
CA LEU A 50 -58.54 -4.01 -18.01
C LEU A 50 -59.29 -5.33 -18.04
N SER A 51 -59.07 -6.23 -17.07
CA SER A 51 -59.79 -7.50 -17.00
C SER A 51 -61.29 -7.32 -16.76
N ASP A 52 -61.66 -6.36 -15.91
CA ASP A 52 -63.07 -6.07 -15.59
C ASP A 52 -63.77 -5.42 -16.79
N MET A 53 -63.10 -4.49 -17.47
CA MET A 53 -63.59 -3.89 -18.72
C MET A 53 -63.72 -4.92 -19.85
N LEU A 54 -62.80 -5.89 -19.96
CA LEU A 54 -62.89 -6.95 -20.97
C LEU A 54 -64.07 -7.89 -20.70
N ALA A 55 -64.27 -8.25 -19.44
CA ALA A 55 -65.40 -9.08 -19.02
C ALA A 55 -66.73 -8.39 -19.33
N GLU A 56 -66.84 -7.10 -19.03
CA GLU A 56 -68.05 -6.31 -19.27
C GLU A 56 -68.36 -6.13 -20.77
N VAL A 57 -67.34 -5.88 -21.59
CA VAL A 57 -67.48 -5.77 -23.05
C VAL A 57 -67.84 -7.12 -23.68
N SER A 58 -67.28 -8.23 -23.21
CA SER A 58 -67.62 -9.57 -23.71
C SER A 58 -69.05 -10.01 -23.39
N GLY A 59 -69.67 -9.40 -22.36
CA GLY A 59 -71.05 -9.67 -21.97
C GLY A 59 -72.12 -8.91 -22.76
N GLN A 60 -71.74 -7.91 -23.58
CA GLN A 60 -72.68 -7.14 -24.38
C GLN A 60 -73.08 -7.91 -25.65
N SER A 61 -74.31 -8.43 -25.66
CA SER A 61 -74.90 -9.15 -26.79
C SER A 61 -75.37 -8.20 -27.90
N MET A 62 -75.11 -8.57 -29.16
CA MET A 62 -75.63 -7.90 -30.36
C MET A 62 -77.04 -8.36 -30.76
N ALA A 63 -77.64 -9.29 -30.02
CA ALA A 63 -79.01 -9.76 -30.26
C ALA A 63 -80.07 -8.64 -30.37
N PRO A 64 -80.13 -7.62 -29.50
CA PRO A 64 -81.13 -6.55 -29.61
C PRO A 64 -80.94 -5.67 -30.85
N PHE A 65 -79.72 -5.55 -31.37
CA PHE A 65 -79.44 -4.83 -32.61
C PHE A 65 -80.00 -5.57 -33.83
N ASN A 66 -79.75 -6.88 -33.92
CA ASN A 66 -80.29 -7.71 -34.99
C ASN A 66 -81.82 -7.75 -34.95
N GLN A 67 -82.41 -7.83 -33.75
CA GLN A 67 -83.86 -7.80 -33.59
C GLN A 67 -84.47 -6.46 -34.02
N ALA A 68 -83.84 -5.33 -33.68
CA ALA A 68 -84.29 -4.01 -34.12
C ALA A 68 -84.16 -3.82 -35.64
N LEU A 69 -83.12 -4.38 -36.27
CA LEU A 69 -82.97 -4.39 -37.73
C LEU A 69 -84.05 -5.23 -38.41
N ASP A 70 -84.33 -6.42 -37.89
CA ASP A 70 -85.38 -7.30 -38.42
C ASP A 70 -86.77 -6.63 -38.32
N GLN A 71 -87.06 -5.98 -37.18
CA GLN A 71 -88.30 -5.20 -36.97
C GLN A 71 -88.37 -4.00 -37.92
N GLY A 72 -87.26 -3.26 -38.09
CA GLY A 72 -87.18 -2.15 -39.05
C GLY A 72 -87.37 -2.60 -40.50
N PHE A 73 -86.83 -3.77 -40.88
CA PHE A 73 -87.00 -4.34 -42.21
C PHE A 73 -88.44 -4.80 -42.45
N GLN A 74 -89.07 -5.42 -41.45
CA GLN A 74 -90.49 -5.80 -41.51
C GLN A 74 -91.39 -4.57 -41.65
N LEU A 75 -91.12 -3.50 -40.91
CA LEU A 75 -91.84 -2.23 -41.01
C LEU A 75 -91.62 -1.54 -42.37
N ALA A 76 -90.40 -1.59 -42.90
CA ALA A 76 -90.09 -1.08 -44.23
C ALA A 76 -90.75 -1.89 -45.35
N SER A 77 -90.92 -3.20 -45.16
CA SER A 77 -91.64 -4.06 -46.11
C SER A 77 -93.16 -3.86 -46.02
N SER A 78 -93.70 -3.49 -44.86
CA SER A 78 -95.15 -3.28 -44.68
C SER A 78 -95.64 -1.96 -45.28
N ILE A 79 -94.74 -1.01 -45.56
CA ILE A 79 -95.05 0.23 -46.28
C ILE A 79 -95.05 0.03 -47.81
N GLU A 80 -94.42 -1.03 -48.30
CA GLU A 80 -94.27 -1.30 -49.72
C GLU A 80 -95.63 -1.72 -50.32
N GLY A 81 -96.24 -0.81 -51.09
CA GLY A 81 -97.58 -1.00 -51.70
C GLY A 81 -98.72 -0.21 -51.03
N VAL A 82 -98.45 0.61 -50.01
CA VAL A 82 -99.45 1.51 -49.42
C VAL A 82 -99.63 2.76 -50.29
N VAL A 83 -100.86 3.02 -50.76
CA VAL A 83 -101.23 4.21 -51.55
C VAL A 83 -101.40 5.43 -50.64
N ASP A 84 -101.07 6.65 -51.11
CA ASP A 84 -101.09 7.92 -50.34
C ASP A 84 -102.36 8.13 -49.49
N ALA A 85 -103.53 7.68 -49.96
CA ALA A 85 -104.80 7.80 -49.23
C ALA A 85 -104.87 6.96 -47.94
N ASN A 86 -104.15 5.83 -47.87
CA ASN A 86 -104.15 4.89 -46.74
C ASN A 86 -102.92 5.04 -45.82
N TYR A 87 -101.96 5.90 -46.21
CA TYR A 87 -100.73 6.13 -45.47
C TYR A 87 -100.99 6.64 -44.04
N SER A 88 -101.98 7.50 -43.84
CA SER A 88 -102.31 8.05 -42.52
C SER A 88 -102.80 6.98 -41.53
N ALA A 89 -103.61 6.02 -42.00
CA ALA A 89 -104.10 4.90 -41.20
C ALA A 89 -102.98 3.88 -40.90
N TRP A 90 -102.15 3.55 -41.90
CA TRP A 90 -100.97 2.71 -41.73
C TRP A 90 -100.00 3.33 -40.70
N LYS A 91 -99.74 4.63 -40.81
CA LYS A 91 -98.87 5.36 -39.88
C LYS A 91 -99.42 5.31 -38.47
N ALA A 92 -100.72 5.53 -38.26
CA ALA A 92 -101.32 5.45 -36.93
C ALA A 92 -101.21 4.04 -36.32
N GLN A 93 -101.28 2.98 -37.14
CA GLN A 93 -101.15 1.59 -36.71
C GLN A 93 -99.71 1.22 -36.34
N HIS A 94 -98.72 1.70 -37.11
CA HIS A 94 -97.30 1.38 -36.92
C HIS A 94 -96.52 2.43 -36.12
N GLN A 95 -97.14 3.55 -35.74
CA GLN A 95 -96.52 4.58 -34.90
C GLN A 95 -95.87 4.04 -33.61
N PRO A 96 -96.51 3.15 -32.80
CA PRO A 96 -95.86 2.63 -31.60
C PRO A 96 -94.64 1.76 -31.89
N GLU A 97 -94.61 1.08 -33.05
CA GLU A 97 -93.47 0.27 -33.50
C GLU A 97 -92.33 1.17 -33.99
N ILE A 98 -92.64 2.27 -34.70
CA ILE A 98 -91.70 3.31 -35.08
C ILE A 98 -91.09 3.97 -33.83
N ASP A 99 -91.92 4.35 -32.85
CA ASP A 99 -91.46 4.98 -31.61
C ASP A 99 -90.60 4.01 -30.78
N ALA A 100 -90.94 2.71 -30.76
CA ALA A 100 -90.12 1.68 -30.15
C ALA A 100 -88.77 1.50 -30.86
N LEU A 101 -88.74 1.52 -32.20
CA LEU A 101 -87.50 1.45 -32.98
C LEU A 101 -86.60 2.68 -32.78
N ILE A 102 -87.19 3.87 -32.61
CA ILE A 102 -86.44 5.09 -32.27
C ILE A 102 -85.84 4.95 -30.87
N ALA A 103 -86.62 4.48 -29.89
CA ALA A 103 -86.12 4.26 -28.53
C ALA A 103 -85.01 3.20 -28.46
N THR A 104 -85.12 2.09 -29.21
CA THR A 104 -84.06 1.08 -29.27
C THR A 104 -82.81 1.60 -29.96
N ARG A 105 -82.95 2.40 -31.04
CA ARG A 105 -81.82 3.08 -31.68
C ARG A 105 -81.09 3.98 -30.68
N ASP A 106 -81.80 4.80 -29.92
CA ASP A 106 -81.19 5.73 -28.97
C ASP A 106 -80.45 4.97 -27.83
N ASP A 107 -81.00 3.84 -27.35
CA ASP A 107 -80.32 2.95 -26.39
C ASP A 107 -79.06 2.30 -26.98
N LEU A 108 -79.11 1.86 -28.25
CA LEU A 108 -77.94 1.30 -28.95
C LEU A 108 -76.86 2.34 -29.20
N GLU A 109 -77.24 3.58 -29.54
CA GLU A 109 -76.30 4.70 -29.72
C GLU A 109 -75.60 5.03 -28.40
N PHE A 110 -76.33 5.02 -27.29
CA PHE A 110 -75.74 5.18 -25.95
C PHE A 110 -74.75 4.06 -25.63
N LYS A 111 -75.11 2.79 -25.87
CA LYS A 111 -74.23 1.63 -25.66
C LYS A 111 -72.97 1.70 -26.53
N LEU A 112 -73.09 2.13 -27.79
CA LEU A 112 -71.96 2.29 -28.70
C LEU A 112 -71.01 3.39 -28.21
N GLN A 113 -71.57 4.50 -27.72
CA GLN A 113 -70.78 5.58 -27.12
C GLN A 113 -70.08 5.14 -25.81
N ASP A 114 -70.72 4.31 -24.98
CA ASP A 114 -70.09 3.70 -23.80
C ASP A 114 -68.94 2.77 -24.20
N LEU A 115 -69.17 1.87 -25.16
CA LEU A 115 -68.15 0.98 -25.73
C LEU A 115 -66.95 1.76 -26.28
N LYS A 116 -67.21 2.83 -27.03
CA LYS A 116 -66.16 3.73 -27.53
C LYS A 116 -65.36 4.34 -26.40
N SER A 117 -66.02 4.85 -25.35
CA SER A 117 -65.34 5.41 -24.18
C SER A 117 -64.49 4.37 -23.43
N LYS A 118 -64.96 3.12 -23.39
CA LYS A 118 -64.24 1.99 -22.79
C LYS A 118 -63.03 1.60 -23.64
N LEU A 119 -63.17 1.56 -24.97
CA LEU A 119 -62.08 1.32 -25.89
C LEU A 119 -60.99 2.40 -25.78
N ASP A 120 -61.38 3.69 -25.72
CA ASP A 120 -60.45 4.80 -25.53
C ASP A 120 -59.68 4.69 -24.19
N ARG A 121 -60.37 4.28 -23.12
CA ARG A 121 -59.75 4.00 -21.82
C ARG A 121 -58.79 2.82 -21.89
N ALA A 122 -59.20 1.71 -22.50
CA ALA A 122 -58.35 0.53 -22.68
C ALA A 122 -57.11 0.86 -23.51
N HIS A 123 -57.26 1.64 -24.59
CA HIS A 123 -56.13 2.08 -25.40
C HIS A 123 -55.13 2.90 -24.58
N LYS A 124 -55.61 3.87 -23.78
CA LYS A 124 -54.75 4.65 -22.86
C LYS A 124 -54.01 3.75 -21.88
N VAL A 125 -54.68 2.75 -21.30
CA VAL A 125 -54.03 1.80 -20.38
C VAL A 125 -52.96 0.99 -21.10
N VAL A 126 -53.24 0.47 -22.30
CA VAL A 126 -52.26 -0.27 -23.11
C VAL A 126 -51.04 0.60 -23.46
N THR A 127 -51.25 1.85 -23.89
CA THR A 127 -50.14 2.78 -24.16
C THR A 127 -49.31 3.05 -22.90
N SER A 128 -49.97 3.24 -21.75
CA SER A 128 -49.29 3.45 -20.46
C SER A 128 -48.47 2.23 -20.03
N LEU A 129 -49.00 1.01 -20.23
CA LEU A 129 -48.31 -0.24 -19.94
C LEU A 129 -47.08 -0.42 -20.84
N HIS A 130 -47.20 -0.08 -22.13
CA HIS A 130 -46.05 -0.10 -23.04
C HIS A 130 -44.96 0.90 -22.65
N ALA A 131 -45.34 2.12 -22.23
CA ALA A 131 -44.39 3.10 -21.72
C ALA A 131 -43.70 2.59 -20.45
N HIS A 132 -44.47 1.99 -19.53
CA HIS A 132 -43.94 1.43 -18.29
C HIS A 132 -43.02 0.23 -18.55
N LYS A 133 -43.35 -0.66 -19.49
CA LYS A 133 -42.49 -1.77 -19.90
C LYS A 133 -41.13 -1.27 -20.40
N ARG A 134 -41.12 -0.29 -21.31
CA ARG A 134 -39.85 0.31 -21.81
C ARG A 134 -39.03 0.92 -20.67
N GLN A 135 -39.70 1.54 -19.71
CA GLN A 135 -39.02 2.09 -18.53
C GLN A 135 -38.40 0.99 -17.67
N SER A 136 -39.14 -0.10 -17.43
CA SER A 136 -38.63 -1.27 -16.69
C SER A 136 -37.42 -1.89 -17.38
N ASP A 137 -37.51 -2.14 -18.68
CA ASP A 137 -36.40 -2.69 -19.48
C ASP A 137 -35.15 -1.80 -19.35
N SER A 138 -35.30 -0.46 -19.44
CA SER A 138 -34.19 0.47 -19.26
C SER A 138 -33.59 0.50 -17.85
N ARG A 139 -34.38 0.16 -16.82
CA ARG A 139 -33.91 0.05 -15.43
C ARG A 139 -33.16 -1.26 -15.25
N GLU A 140 -33.63 -2.34 -15.87
CA GLU A 140 -32.98 -3.64 -15.85
C GLU A 140 -31.60 -3.59 -16.53
N ASP A 141 -31.48 -2.92 -17.68
CA ASP A 141 -30.18 -2.68 -18.34
C ASP A 141 -29.20 -1.89 -17.44
N LYS A 142 -29.70 -0.91 -16.69
CA LYS A 142 -28.87 -0.17 -15.71
C LYS A 142 -28.48 -1.06 -14.53
N PHE A 143 -29.37 -1.95 -14.09
CA PHE A 143 -29.09 -2.86 -13.01
C PHE A 143 -28.02 -3.90 -13.41
N THR A 144 -28.11 -4.47 -14.61
CA THR A 144 -27.12 -5.43 -15.12
C THR A 144 -25.76 -4.78 -15.29
N THR A 145 -25.68 -3.55 -15.83
CA THR A 145 -24.42 -2.81 -15.93
C THR A 145 -23.83 -2.51 -14.55
N LEU A 146 -24.64 -2.06 -13.58
CA LEU A 146 -24.18 -1.88 -12.20
C LEU A 146 -23.68 -3.19 -11.58
N GLN A 147 -24.37 -4.30 -11.80
CA GLN A 147 -23.95 -5.61 -11.30
C GLN A 147 -22.58 -6.01 -11.85
N VAL A 148 -22.33 -5.79 -13.14
CA VAL A 148 -21.01 -6.02 -13.75
C VAL A 148 -19.95 -5.12 -13.12
N THR A 149 -20.22 -3.84 -12.90
CA THR A 149 -19.26 -2.94 -12.25
C THR A 149 -18.95 -3.34 -10.81
N VAL A 150 -19.94 -3.80 -10.05
CA VAL A 150 -19.75 -4.30 -8.68
C VAL A 150 -18.89 -5.56 -8.68
N GLN A 151 -19.12 -6.47 -9.63
CA GLN A 151 -18.32 -7.68 -9.77
C GLN A 151 -16.86 -7.34 -10.12
N HIS A 152 -16.66 -6.40 -11.05
CA HIS A 152 -15.33 -5.92 -11.42
C HIS A 152 -14.60 -5.28 -10.22
N LEU A 153 -15.26 -4.40 -9.46
CA LEU A 153 -14.67 -3.79 -8.27
C LEU A 153 -14.33 -4.83 -7.19
N LYS A 154 -15.12 -5.89 -7.04
CA LYS A 154 -14.78 -7.00 -6.13
C LYS A 154 -13.51 -7.73 -6.57
N GLU A 155 -13.37 -7.99 -7.86
CA GLU A 155 -12.18 -8.61 -8.43
C GLU A 155 -10.94 -7.73 -8.24
N GLU A 156 -11.05 -6.42 -8.47
CA GLU A 156 -9.98 -5.46 -8.20
C GLU A 156 -9.59 -5.42 -6.71
N LEU A 157 -10.56 -5.47 -5.80
CA LEU A 157 -10.29 -5.52 -4.36
C LEU A 157 -9.53 -6.79 -3.97
N VAL A 158 -9.90 -7.95 -4.51
CA VAL A 158 -9.18 -9.21 -4.27
C VAL A 158 -7.75 -9.12 -4.82
N HIS A 159 -7.58 -8.55 -6.01
CA HIS A 159 -6.26 -8.35 -6.61
C HIS A 159 -5.38 -7.42 -5.76
N LEU A 160 -5.93 -6.29 -5.29
CA LEU A 160 -5.21 -5.36 -4.41
C LEU A 160 -4.88 -5.98 -3.05
N GLN A 161 -5.77 -6.81 -2.49
CA GLN A 161 -5.50 -7.55 -1.26
C GLN A 161 -4.33 -8.53 -1.44
N SER A 162 -4.33 -9.29 -2.54
CA SER A 162 -3.23 -10.20 -2.89
C SER A 162 -1.90 -9.45 -3.03
N HIS A 163 -1.90 -8.35 -3.79
CA HIS A 163 -0.69 -7.52 -3.95
C HIS A 163 -0.22 -6.94 -2.60
N ARG A 164 -1.13 -6.51 -1.73
CA ARG A 164 -0.79 -6.03 -0.40
C ARG A 164 -0.14 -7.13 0.44
N GLU A 165 -0.69 -8.34 0.41
CA GLU A 165 -0.15 -9.48 1.16
C GLU A 165 1.25 -9.85 0.67
N GLN A 166 1.45 -9.89 -0.65
CA GLN A 166 2.76 -10.11 -1.26
C GLN A 166 3.78 -9.03 -0.87
N SER A 167 3.40 -7.75 -0.93
CA SER A 167 4.28 -6.66 -0.51
C SER A 167 4.62 -6.72 0.99
N LEU A 168 3.69 -7.20 1.83
CA LEU A 168 3.95 -7.41 3.25
C LEU A 168 4.93 -8.56 3.49
N SER A 169 4.82 -9.66 2.74
CA SER A 169 5.79 -10.77 2.84
C SER A 169 7.17 -10.34 2.38
N GLU A 170 7.28 -9.61 1.26
CA GLU A 170 8.55 -9.07 0.77
C GLU A 170 9.18 -8.10 1.78
N ALA A 171 8.38 -7.20 2.36
CA ALA A 171 8.86 -6.30 3.41
C ALA A 171 9.35 -7.04 4.67
N ALA A 172 8.67 -8.13 5.05
CA ALA A 172 9.07 -8.97 6.17
C ALA A 172 10.40 -9.69 5.89
N GLU A 173 10.60 -10.19 4.66
CA GLU A 173 11.86 -10.80 4.23
C GLU A 173 13.01 -9.80 4.20
N LEU A 174 12.80 -8.62 3.59
CA LEU A 174 13.80 -7.55 3.57
C LEU A 174 14.18 -7.12 4.99
N ARG A 175 13.21 -7.04 5.91
CA ARG A 175 13.48 -6.73 7.32
C ARG A 175 14.33 -7.81 8.00
N ARG A 176 14.10 -9.08 7.69
CA ARG A 176 14.94 -10.20 8.20
C ARG A 176 16.37 -10.11 7.64
N GLN A 177 16.51 -9.87 6.34
CA GLN A 177 17.81 -9.71 5.68
C GLN A 177 18.59 -8.52 6.27
N LEU A 178 17.95 -7.39 6.48
CA LEU A 178 18.58 -6.20 7.07
C LEU A 178 19.03 -6.47 8.51
N LYS A 179 18.19 -7.16 9.31
CA LYS A 179 18.59 -7.58 10.66
C LYS A 179 19.80 -8.51 10.64
N HIS A 180 19.81 -9.49 9.73
CA HIS A 180 20.92 -10.42 9.60
C HIS A 180 22.21 -9.72 9.14
N ASN A 181 22.13 -8.86 8.13
CA ASN A 181 23.27 -8.08 7.66
C ASN A 181 23.83 -7.17 8.77
N LYS A 182 22.94 -6.50 9.53
CA LYS A 182 23.35 -5.71 10.69
C LYS A 182 24.10 -6.55 11.73
N GLN A 183 23.64 -7.77 12.01
CA GLN A 183 24.33 -8.68 12.93
C GLN A 183 25.71 -9.06 12.39
N LEU A 184 25.81 -9.42 11.10
CA LEU A 184 27.07 -9.78 10.47
C LEU A 184 28.08 -8.62 10.48
N VAL A 185 27.63 -7.40 10.19
CA VAL A 185 28.49 -6.20 10.28
C VAL A 185 28.93 -5.96 11.72
N GLN A 186 28.04 -6.12 12.71
CA GLN A 186 28.41 -5.99 14.11
C GLN A 186 29.46 -7.02 14.52
N GLU A 187 29.29 -8.28 14.13
CA GLU A 187 30.26 -9.36 14.40
C GLU A 187 31.62 -9.06 13.77
N GLN A 188 31.64 -8.54 12.53
CA GLN A 188 32.88 -8.11 11.86
C GLN A 188 33.57 -6.93 12.56
N LEU A 189 32.80 -5.96 13.03
CA LEU A 189 33.34 -4.84 13.81
C LEU A 189 33.91 -5.32 15.15
N ASP A 190 33.20 -6.21 15.84
CA ASP A 190 33.64 -6.76 17.11
C ASP A 190 34.87 -7.68 16.94
N SER A 191 35.01 -8.38 15.81
CA SER A 191 36.22 -9.16 15.50
C SER A 191 37.40 -8.28 15.17
N HIS A 192 37.21 -7.24 14.34
CA HIS A 192 38.28 -6.29 14.03
C HIS A 192 38.71 -5.47 15.26
N GLY A 193 37.77 -5.11 16.14
CA GLY A 193 38.10 -4.48 17.42
C GLY A 193 39.03 -5.34 18.27
N ARG A 194 38.70 -6.64 18.41
CA ARG A 194 39.55 -7.61 19.12
C ARG A 194 40.93 -7.78 18.48
N GLU A 195 40.98 -7.85 17.15
CA GLU A 195 42.25 -7.96 16.42
C GLU A 195 43.14 -6.72 16.63
N ILE A 196 42.56 -5.51 16.63
CA ILE A 196 43.27 -4.27 16.93
C ILE A 196 43.78 -4.25 18.38
N GLU A 197 42.97 -4.70 19.34
CA GLU A 197 43.38 -4.81 20.74
C GLU A 197 44.55 -5.80 20.92
N GLU A 198 44.51 -6.94 20.25
CA GLU A 198 45.60 -7.93 20.25
C GLU A 198 46.86 -7.36 19.61
N GLN A 199 46.75 -6.68 18.46
CA GLN A 199 47.88 -6.01 17.82
C GLN A 199 48.51 -4.94 18.72
N ASN A 200 47.69 -4.10 19.35
CA ASN A 200 48.17 -3.09 20.30
C ASN A 200 48.88 -3.74 21.49
N ARG A 201 48.34 -4.85 22.01
CA ARG A 201 48.96 -5.60 23.11
C ARG A 201 50.32 -6.18 22.70
N LEU A 202 50.41 -6.79 21.52
CA LEU A 202 51.67 -7.31 20.99
C LEU A 202 52.69 -6.18 20.75
N GLN A 203 52.24 -5.04 20.22
CA GLN A 203 53.10 -3.88 20.01
C GLN A 203 53.64 -3.30 21.33
N ALA A 204 52.82 -3.28 22.39
CA ALA A 204 53.24 -2.88 23.72
C ALA A 204 54.33 -3.82 24.28
N LEU A 205 54.11 -5.14 24.19
CA LEU A 205 55.10 -6.13 24.62
C LEU A 205 56.42 -6.01 23.85
N LEU A 206 56.34 -5.83 22.52
CA LEU A 206 57.53 -5.66 21.69
C LEU A 206 58.29 -4.38 22.02
N ARG A 207 57.58 -3.32 22.42
CA ARG A 207 58.18 -2.08 22.92
C ARG A 207 58.89 -2.29 24.25
N GLU A 208 58.26 -2.98 25.20
CA GLU A 208 58.86 -3.31 26.50
C GLU A 208 60.12 -4.15 26.34
N GLU A 209 60.10 -5.17 25.46
CA GLU A 209 61.27 -5.99 25.16
C GLU A 209 62.40 -5.17 24.53
N ALA A 210 62.08 -4.28 23.59
CA ALA A 210 63.06 -3.38 22.98
C ALA A 210 63.68 -2.41 24.00
N GLU A 211 62.89 -1.89 24.95
CA GLU A 211 63.39 -1.04 26.04
C GLU A 211 64.30 -1.84 26.99
N LEU A 212 63.94 -3.08 27.33
CA LEU A 212 64.76 -3.96 28.17
C LEU A 212 66.11 -4.28 27.50
N LEU A 213 66.10 -4.64 26.21
CA LEU A 213 67.32 -4.90 25.45
C LEU A 213 68.22 -3.66 25.34
N ARG A 214 67.65 -2.46 25.20
CA ARG A 214 68.41 -1.20 25.23
C ARG A 214 69.11 -1.00 26.58
N VAL A 215 68.39 -1.19 27.68
CA VAL A 215 68.97 -1.08 29.03
C VAL A 215 70.08 -2.10 29.24
N GLN A 216 69.93 -3.33 28.74
CA GLN A 216 70.99 -4.33 28.81
C GLN A 216 72.23 -3.91 28.00
N LEU A 217 72.05 -3.42 26.78
CA LEU A 217 73.15 -2.93 25.95
C LEU A 217 73.87 -1.74 26.57
N GLU A 218 73.14 -0.80 27.20
CA GLU A 218 73.74 0.32 27.93
C GLU A 218 74.57 -0.16 29.12
N ARG A 219 74.07 -1.11 29.90
CA ARG A 219 74.83 -1.70 31.01
C ARG A 219 76.10 -2.40 30.54
N GLU A 220 76.02 -3.21 29.48
CA GLU A 220 77.19 -3.89 28.90
C GLU A 220 78.18 -2.87 28.35
N ARG A 221 77.71 -1.80 27.70
CA ARG A 221 78.57 -0.70 27.26
C ARG A 221 79.26 0.00 28.43
N ASP A 222 78.56 0.25 29.53
CA ASP A 222 79.13 0.87 30.72
C ASP A 222 80.17 -0.04 31.37
N ILE A 223 79.89 -1.34 31.49
CA ILE A 223 80.84 -2.35 31.98
C ILE A 223 82.08 -2.35 31.08
N LEU A 224 81.92 -2.48 29.76
CA LEU A 224 83.02 -2.47 28.80
C LEU A 224 83.84 -1.18 28.89
N SER A 225 83.19 -0.02 29.01
CA SER A 225 83.88 1.27 29.17
C SER A 225 84.72 1.33 30.44
N ARG A 226 84.18 0.81 31.56
CA ARG A 226 84.91 0.73 32.82
C ARG A 226 86.09 -0.23 32.73
N THR A 227 85.90 -1.39 32.12
CA THR A 227 86.99 -2.36 31.92
C THR A 227 88.09 -1.81 31.02
N LEU A 228 87.74 -0.97 30.03
CA LEU A 228 88.71 -0.33 29.17
C LEU A 228 89.53 0.73 29.93
N ILE A 229 88.88 1.54 30.77
CA ILE A 229 89.58 2.49 31.65
C ILE A 229 90.50 1.74 32.63
N GLU A 230 90.03 0.64 33.22
CA GLU A 230 90.83 -0.19 34.12
C GLU A 230 92.03 -0.83 33.41
N LYS A 231 91.82 -1.32 32.18
CA LYS A 231 92.91 -1.79 31.30
C LYS A 231 93.94 -0.69 31.05
N ASP A 232 93.51 0.50 30.63
CA ASP A 232 94.40 1.62 30.33
C ASP A 232 95.17 2.08 31.59
N PHE A 233 94.53 2.05 32.76
CA PHE A 233 95.18 2.33 34.04
C PHE A 233 96.25 1.29 34.38
N ILE A 234 95.94 0.00 34.22
CA ILE A 234 96.89 -1.09 34.45
C ILE A 234 98.07 -0.98 33.47
N GLU A 235 97.82 -0.72 32.19
CA GLU A 235 98.87 -0.51 31.18
C GLU A 235 99.76 0.68 31.53
N GLY A 236 99.17 1.80 32.01
CA GLY A 236 99.92 2.94 32.53
C GLY A 236 100.80 2.58 33.74
N ALA A 237 100.25 1.85 34.71
CA ALA A 237 101.00 1.39 35.88
C ALA A 237 102.15 0.46 35.50
N PHE A 238 101.96 -0.43 34.52
CA PHE A 238 103.04 -1.28 33.99
C PHE A 238 104.16 -0.44 33.38
N LEU A 239 103.84 0.56 32.56
CA LEU A 239 104.84 1.47 31.99
C LEU A 239 105.60 2.25 33.06
N GLU A 240 104.93 2.70 34.13
CA GLU A 240 105.57 3.35 35.27
C GLU A 240 106.48 2.39 36.04
N THR A 241 106.06 1.14 36.27
CA THR A 241 106.90 0.14 36.92
C THR A 241 108.11 -0.24 36.08
N ASP A 242 107.94 -0.37 34.76
CA ASP A 242 109.04 -0.62 33.83
C ASP A 242 110.04 0.53 33.88
N ALA A 243 109.55 1.78 33.83
CA ALA A 243 110.40 2.96 33.99
C ALA A 243 111.11 3.02 35.35
N ALA A 244 110.44 2.65 36.44
CA ALA A 244 111.06 2.57 37.78
C ALA A 244 112.10 1.45 37.86
N THR A 245 111.88 0.31 37.21
CA THR A 245 112.88 -0.76 37.12
C THR A 245 114.10 -0.35 36.29
N ASP A 246 113.91 0.38 35.19
CA ASP A 246 115.00 0.95 34.40
C ASP A 246 115.82 1.93 35.24
N GLN A 247 115.17 2.81 36.01
CA GLN A 247 115.84 3.71 36.95
C GLN A 247 116.61 2.95 38.04
N LEU A 248 116.05 1.87 38.59
CA LEU A 248 116.74 1.02 39.57
C LEU A 248 117.96 0.31 38.98
N LEU A 249 117.85 -0.19 37.75
CA LEU A 249 118.97 -0.78 37.03
C LEU A 249 120.07 0.26 36.78
N GLN A 250 119.69 1.49 36.43
CA GLN A 250 120.62 2.61 36.31
C GLN A 250 121.31 2.91 37.64
N PHE A 251 120.56 3.05 38.74
CA PHE A 251 121.15 3.24 40.08
C PHE A 251 122.08 2.10 40.49
N LYS A 252 121.74 0.85 40.14
CA LYS A 252 122.61 -0.30 40.41
C LYS A 252 123.91 -0.21 39.62
N SER A 253 123.84 0.13 38.33
CA SER A 253 125.01 0.38 37.50
C SER A 253 125.89 1.48 38.11
N ASP A 254 125.29 2.62 38.46
CA ASP A 254 125.99 3.74 39.09
C ASP A 254 126.63 3.35 40.43
N TYR A 255 125.94 2.53 41.26
CA TYR A 255 126.49 2.01 42.50
C TYR A 255 127.65 1.04 42.28
N GLU A 256 127.57 0.16 41.27
CA GLU A 256 128.67 -0.73 40.90
C GLU A 256 129.88 0.07 40.39
N GLU A 257 129.67 1.12 39.61
CA GLU A 257 130.72 2.06 39.20
C GLU A 257 131.34 2.78 40.39
N LEU A 258 130.53 3.27 41.32
CA LEU A 258 130.98 3.91 42.56
C LEU A 258 131.79 2.93 43.43
N GLN A 259 131.37 1.67 43.51
CA GLN A 259 132.09 0.63 44.25
C GLN A 259 133.43 0.28 43.59
N LYS A 260 133.49 0.24 42.25
CA LYS A 260 134.75 0.10 41.51
C LYS A 260 135.67 1.29 41.78
N ALA A 261 135.17 2.52 41.75
CA ALA A 261 135.92 3.73 42.09
C ALA A 261 136.45 3.67 43.53
N HIS A 262 135.64 3.21 44.49
CA HIS A 262 136.06 3.02 45.88
C HIS A 262 137.17 1.96 46.01
N ARG A 263 137.07 0.82 45.31
CA ARG A 263 138.14 -0.19 45.27
C ARG A 263 139.43 0.35 44.64
N LEU A 264 139.33 1.16 43.60
CA LEU A 264 140.49 1.82 42.98
C LEU A 264 141.15 2.81 43.96
N LEU A 265 140.38 3.53 44.78
CA LEU A 265 140.92 4.37 45.84
C LEU A 265 141.56 3.57 46.98
N GLN A 266 141.02 2.40 47.32
CA GLN A 266 141.65 1.48 48.28
C GLN A 266 142.97 0.90 47.75
N LEU A 267 143.03 0.50 46.48
CA LEU A 267 144.27 0.07 45.82
C LEU A 267 145.31 1.20 45.72
N LYS A 268 144.86 2.45 45.55
CA LYS A 268 145.73 3.63 45.53
C LYS A 268 146.26 4.01 46.93
N THR A 269 145.64 3.52 48.00
CA THR A 269 146.08 3.75 49.39
C THR A 269 146.87 2.58 49.98
N SER A 270 146.81 1.38 49.36
CA SER A 270 147.55 0.18 49.80
C SER A 270 148.93 -0.01 49.13
N HIS A 271 149.51 1.04 48.55
CA HIS A 271 150.94 1.06 48.17
C HIS A 271 151.58 2.38 48.62
N PRO A 272 152.39 2.31 49.69
CA PRO A 272 153.72 2.88 49.65
C PRO A 272 154.78 1.84 50.10
N SER A 273 155.92 1.88 49.41
CA SER A 273 157.30 1.58 49.89
C SER A 273 157.42 0.58 51.05
N THR A 274 158.02 -0.61 50.90
CA THR A 274 159.34 -0.94 50.33
C THR A 274 159.43 -2.45 50.24
#